data_AF-A0A1G0K7X4-F1
#
_entry.id   AF-A0A1G0K7X4-F1
#
_cell.length_a   1.000
_cell.length_b   1.000
_cell.length_c   1.000
_cell.angle_alpha   90.00
_cell.angle_beta   90.00
_cell.angle_gamma   90.00
#
_symmetry.space_group_name_H-M   'P 1'
#
loop_
_entity.id
_entity.type
_entity.pdbx_description
1 polymer ?
#
loop_
_entity_poly.entity_id
_entity_poly.type
_entity_poly.pdbx_seq_one_letter_code
_entity_poly.pdbx_strand_id
1 'polypeptide(L)' 'MAPRLDTLDGKTIYLVDTNWEGMEHNTAVLEEMQAWFAKNMPKVKTVIRVKRGSYMTDDKALWQEIADSGGDGIIIGVAG' A
#
# COMPACT_ATOMS: atom_id res chain seq x y z
N MET A 1 11.36 -13.13 5.39
CA MET A 1 11.38 -12.10 4.33
C MET A 1 10.75 -12.71 3.09
N ALA A 2 9.86 -12.00 2.41
CA ALA A 2 9.26 -12.50 1.17
C ALA A 2 10.32 -12.63 0.07
N PRO A 3 10.21 -13.63 -0.83
CA PRO A 3 11.12 -13.74 -1.97
C PRO A 3 11.01 -12.48 -2.86
N ARG A 4 12.14 -12.04 -3.42
CA ARG A 4 12.18 -10.87 -4.29
C ARG A 4 11.46 -11.18 -5.60
N LEU A 5 10.62 -10.25 -6.06
CA LEU A 5 9.97 -10.34 -7.36
C LEU A 5 10.98 -9.98 -8.47
N ASP A 6 10.96 -10.74 -9.57
CA ASP A 6 11.74 -10.43 -10.77
C ASP A 6 11.13 -9.27 -11.58
N THR A 7 9.80 -9.11 -11.49
CA THR A 7 9.03 -8.06 -12.17
C THR A 7 7.77 -7.69 -11.39
N LEU A 8 7.28 -6.47 -11.60
CA LEU A 8 6.00 -5.98 -11.08
C LEU A 8 4.83 -6.23 -12.05
N ASP A 9 5.09 -6.68 -13.28
CA ASP A 9 4.04 -6.94 -14.26
C ASP A 9 3.02 -7.98 -13.73
N GLY A 10 1.73 -7.59 -13.76
CA GLY A 10 0.61 -8.41 -13.28
C GLY A 10 0.52 -8.55 -11.76
N LYS A 11 1.38 -7.86 -11.00
CA LYS A 11 1.42 -7.92 -9.53
C LYS A 11 0.47 -6.92 -8.89
N THR A 12 0.07 -7.21 -7.67
CA THR A 12 -0.77 -6.33 -6.85
C THR A 12 0.06 -5.69 -5.75
N ILE A 13 0.20 -4.36 -5.81
CA ILE A 13 0.96 -3.56 -4.85
C ILE A 13 -0.01 -2.76 -3.97
N TYR A 14 0.09 -2.95 -2.66
CA TYR A 14 -0.71 -2.21 -1.70
C TYR A 14 0.01 -0.92 -1.30
N LEU A 15 -0.72 0.19 -1.37
CA LEU A 15 -0.27 1.51 -0.91
C LEU A 15 -0.95 1.76 0.43
N VAL A 16 -0.19 1.71 1.52
CA VAL A 16 -0.73 1.76 2.88
C VAL A 16 -0.36 3.07 3.55
N ASP A 17 -1.35 3.89 3.89
CA ASP A 17 -1.18 5.04 4.77
C ASP A 17 -1.17 4.55 6.22
N THR A 18 -0.17 4.91 7.02
CA THR A 18 -0.13 4.58 8.45
C THR A 18 -1.11 5.39 9.29
N ASN A 19 -1.87 6.30 8.68
CA ASN A 19 -2.82 7.18 9.34
C ASN A 19 -2.14 8.02 10.44
N TRP A 20 -1.03 8.68 10.08
CA TRP A 20 -0.24 9.46 11.03
C TRP A 20 -1.11 10.53 11.70
N GLU A 21 -1.27 10.41 13.02
CA GLU A 21 -2.13 11.27 13.86
C GLU A 21 -3.60 11.38 13.42
N GLY A 22 -4.12 10.40 12.66
CA GLY A 22 -5.51 10.42 12.21
C GLY A 22 -5.79 11.44 11.10
N MET A 23 -4.75 12.03 10.50
CA MET A 23 -4.89 13.15 9.57
C MET A 23 -4.83 12.75 8.08
N GLU A 24 -4.72 11.44 7.76
CA GLU A 24 -4.70 10.89 6.38
C GLU A 24 -3.75 11.64 5.41
N HIS A 25 -2.72 12.31 5.93
CA HIS A 25 -1.89 13.23 5.16
C HIS A 25 -1.08 12.57 4.04
N ASN A 26 -0.81 11.27 4.15
CA ASN A 26 -0.07 10.56 3.13
C ASN A 26 -0.96 10.11 1.97
N THR A 27 -2.29 10.08 2.15
CA THR A 27 -3.22 9.52 1.17
C THR A 27 -3.12 10.25 -0.17
N ALA A 28 -3.02 11.59 -0.18
CA ALA A 28 -2.85 12.35 -1.42
C ALA A 28 -1.58 11.97 -2.20
N VAL A 29 -0.46 11.73 -1.50
CA VAL A 29 0.78 11.27 -2.16
C VAL A 29 0.63 9.85 -2.69
N LEU A 30 -0.04 8.97 -1.95
CA LEU A 30 -0.31 7.60 -2.38
C LEU A 30 -1.27 7.55 -3.59
N GLU A 31 -2.23 8.47 -3.67
CA GLU A 31 -3.11 8.64 -4.83
C GLU A 31 -2.33 9.08 -6.08
N GLU A 32 -1.43 10.05 -5.95
CA GLU A 32 -0.53 10.45 -7.04
C GLU A 32 0.40 9.31 -7.48
N MET A 33 0.90 8.52 -6.53
CA MET A 33 1.67 7.30 -6.86
C MET A 33 0.81 6.29 -7.62
N GLN A 34 -0.43 6.05 -7.19
CA GLN A 34 -1.37 5.19 -7.91
C GLN A 34 -1.62 5.69 -9.33
N ALA A 35 -1.82 7.01 -9.52
CA ALA A 35 -1.99 7.61 -10.84
C ALA A 35 -0.74 7.42 -11.71
N TRP A 36 0.46 7.56 -11.13
CA TRP A 36 1.71 7.29 -11.82
C TRP A 36 1.82 5.82 -12.25
N PHE A 37 1.47 4.86 -11.39
CA PHE A 37 1.45 3.43 -11.75
C PHE A 37 0.46 3.16 -12.88
N ALA A 38 -0.75 3.70 -12.80
CA ALA A 38 -1.75 3.53 -13.86
C ALA A 38 -1.25 4.07 -15.22
N LYS A 39 -0.51 5.18 -15.22
CA LYS A 39 0.01 5.80 -16.43
C LYS A 39 1.27 5.11 -17.00
N ASN A 40 2.22 4.75 -16.13
CA ASN A 40 3.56 4.31 -16.56
C ASN A 40 3.75 2.79 -16.47
N MET A 41 2.95 2.12 -15.64
CA MET A 41 3.01 0.67 -15.40
C MET A 41 1.59 0.06 -15.33
N PRO A 42 0.79 0.15 -16.40
CA PRO A 42 -0.63 -0.22 -16.37
C PRO A 42 -0.91 -1.70 -16.07
N LYS A 43 0.11 -2.56 -16.15
CA LYS A 43 0.02 -3.98 -15.78
C LYS A 43 0.16 -4.21 -14.27
N VAL A 44 0.61 -3.22 -13.52
CA VAL A 44 0.68 -3.26 -12.04
C VAL A 44 -0.68 -2.85 -11.50
N LYS A 45 -1.26 -3.69 -10.65
CA LYS A 45 -2.48 -3.34 -9.92
C LYS A 45 -2.09 -2.68 -8.62
N THR A 46 -2.69 -1.53 -8.31
CA THR A 46 -2.44 -0.82 -7.05
C THR A 46 -3.71 -0.72 -6.23
N VAL A 47 -3.61 -0.93 -4.92
CA VAL A 47 -4.73 -0.84 -3.98
C VAL A 47 -4.36 0.06 -2.81
N ILE A 48 -5.09 1.16 -2.60
CA ILE A 48 -4.87 2.05 -1.47
C ILE A 48 -5.63 1.52 -0.24
N ARG A 49 -4.97 1.54 0.90
CA ARG A 49 -5.54 1.23 2.22
C ARG A 49 -5.03 2.22 3.26
N VAL A 50 -5.90 2.59 4.18
CA VAL A 50 -5.54 3.39 5.36
C VAL A 50 -5.57 2.46 6.56
N LYS A 51 -4.47 2.43 7.31
CA LYS A 51 -4.33 1.64 8.52
C LYS A 51 -5.32 2.12 9.59
N ARG A 52 -5.95 1.19 10.30
CA ARG A 52 -6.84 1.51 11.42
C ARG A 52 -6.03 1.75 12.70
N GLY A 53 -6.49 2.71 13.49
CA GLY A 53 -5.84 3.07 14.76
C GLY A 53 -4.62 3.97 14.57
N SER A 54 -3.81 4.07 15.63
CA SER A 54 -2.57 4.86 15.60
C SER A 54 -1.49 4.13 14.80
N TYR A 55 -0.56 4.88 14.20
CA TYR A 55 0.63 4.33 13.54
C TYR A 55 1.41 3.36 14.44
N MET A 56 1.39 3.60 15.76
CA MET A 56 2.06 2.79 16.80
C MET A 56 1.43 1.41 17.04
N THR A 57 0.14 1.26 16.74
CA THR A 57 -0.61 0.03 16.95
C THR A 57 -0.56 -0.84 15.72
N ASP A 58 -0.39 -2.15 15.87
CA ASP A 58 -0.42 -3.08 14.75
C ASP A 58 -1.85 -3.28 14.21
N ASP A 59 -2.02 -3.33 12.89
CA ASP A 59 -3.31 -3.60 12.22
C ASP A 59 -3.28 -4.98 11.58
N LYS A 60 -3.44 -6.00 12.43
CA LYS A 60 -3.38 -7.40 12.02
C LYS A 60 -4.44 -7.76 10.97
N ALA A 61 -5.61 -7.11 11.04
CA ALA A 61 -6.69 -7.36 10.10
C ALA A 61 -6.31 -6.87 8.69
N LEU A 62 -5.70 -5.68 8.59
CA LEU A 62 -5.17 -5.19 7.32
C LEU A 62 -4.11 -6.13 6.73
N TRP A 63 -3.16 -6.60 7.54
CA TRP A 63 -2.12 -7.50 7.05
C TRP A 63 -2.68 -8.85 6.59
N GLN A 64 -3.68 -9.37 7.29
CA GLN A 64 -4.41 -10.57 6.89
C GLN A 64 -5.17 -10.35 5.58
N GLU A 65 -5.89 -9.23 5.43
CA GLU A 65 -6.58 -8.89 4.18
C GLU A 65 -5.60 -8.86 2.98
N ILE A 66 -4.44 -8.23 3.15
CA ILE A 66 -3.43 -8.13 2.09
C ILE A 66 -2.87 -9.51 1.73
N ALA A 67 -2.58 -10.34 2.73
CA ALA A 67 -2.10 -11.70 2.52
C ALA A 67 -3.14 -12.56 1.79
N ASP A 68 -4.39 -12.53 2.24
CA ASP A 68 -5.49 -13.33 1.69
C ASP A 68 -5.86 -12.89 0.27
N SER A 69 -5.70 -11.59 -0.03
CA SER A 69 -5.92 -11.02 -1.36
C SER A 69 -4.78 -11.28 -2.34
N GLY A 70 -3.69 -11.91 -1.89
CA GLY A 70 -2.51 -12.17 -2.72
C GLY A 70 -1.70 -10.92 -3.03
N GLY A 71 -1.54 -10.01 -2.07
CA GLY A 71 -0.66 -8.85 -2.20
C GLY A 71 0.80 -9.26 -2.40
N ASP A 72 1.39 -8.81 -3.52
CA ASP A 72 2.77 -9.14 -3.90
C ASP A 72 3.80 -8.18 -3.29
N GLY A 73 3.35 -6.99 -2.87
CA GLY A 73 4.20 -5.97 -2.27
C GLY A 73 3.41 -4.87 -1.56
N ILE A 74 4.09 -4.16 -0.66
CA ILE A 74 3.50 -3.07 0.13
C ILE A 74 4.44 -1.85 0.08
N ILE A 75 3.88 -0.68 -0.21
CA ILE A 75 4.51 0.64 -0.02
C ILE A 75 3.80 1.28 1.16
N ILE A 76 4.55 1.69 2.18
CA ILE A 76 4.00 2.27 3.41
C ILE A 76 4.35 3.75 3.47
N GLY A 77 3.33 4.62 3.51
CA GLY A 77 3.48 6.04 3.81
C GLY A 77 3.46 6.25 5.33
N VAL A 78 4.57 6.68 5.91
CA VAL A 78 4.78 6.73 7.37
C VAL A 78 4.57 8.12 7.96
N ALA A 79 5.06 9.16 7.29
CA ALA A 79 4.92 10.56 7.71
C ALA A 79 5.04 11.48 6.48
N GLY A 80 4.30 12.58 6.48
CA GLY A 80 4.33 13.66 5.50
C GLY A 80 4.86 14.94 6.12
#